data_AF-A0A2N1RX95-F1
#
_entry.id   AF-A0A2N1RX95-F1
#
_cell.length_a   1.000
_cell.length_b   1.000
_cell.length_c   1.000
_cell.angle_alpha   90.00
_cell.angle_beta   90.00
_cell.angle_gamma   90.00
#
_symmetry.space_group_name_H-M   'P 1'
#
loop_
_entity.id
_entity.type
_entity.pdbx_description
1 polymer ?
#
loop_
_entity_poly.entity_id
_entity_poly.type
_entity_poly.pdbx_seq_one_letter_code
_entity_poly.pdbx_strand_id
1 'polypeptide(L)'
;MPKVLSHDEKVVLIGICRYVINSDGVVTDSELATMNQIAEEIGFDDYQKTFDESDRLITSIDDLQEKIDNLKKSSNQRKILEYAIQLSRCDACIKSDEVDIIVYAADSWDFDIKSLMK
;
A
#
# COMPACT_ATOMS: atom_id res chain seq x y z
N MET A 1 -20.27 -6.91 -2.72
CA MET A 1 -18.96 -6.24 -2.74
C MET A 1 -18.16 -6.82 -1.58
N PRO A 2 -16.97 -7.41 -1.80
CA PRO A 2 -16.19 -7.88 -0.66
C PRO A 2 -15.88 -6.65 0.20
N LYS A 3 -16.39 -6.65 1.43
CA LYS A 3 -16.28 -5.52 2.36
C LYS A 3 -14.90 -5.43 3.01
N VAL A 4 -14.08 -6.46 2.83
CA VAL A 4 -12.86 -6.72 3.61
C VAL A 4 -11.78 -7.20 2.66
N LEU A 5 -10.56 -6.66 2.81
CA LEU A 5 -9.37 -7.10 2.10
C LEU A 5 -8.99 -8.52 2.57
N SER A 6 -8.58 -9.38 1.63
CA SER A 6 -8.00 -10.68 1.96
C SER A 6 -6.67 -10.52 2.71
N HIS A 7 -6.17 -11.60 3.29
CA HIS A 7 -4.87 -11.58 3.96
C HIS A 7 -3.73 -11.15 3.03
N ASP A 8 -3.67 -11.72 1.83
CA ASP A 8 -2.63 -11.38 0.85
C ASP A 8 -2.76 -9.92 0.38
N GLU A 9 -3.99 -9.42 0.22
CA GLU A 9 -4.25 -8.03 -0.14
C GLU A 9 -3.84 -7.06 0.98
N LYS A 10 -4.06 -7.44 2.24
CA LYS A 10 -3.60 -6.71 3.41
C LYS A 10 -2.08 -6.65 3.46
N VAL A 11 -1.41 -7.78 3.25
CA VAL A 11 0.06 -7.87 3.20
C VAL A 11 0.62 -6.97 2.08
N VAL A 12 0.04 -7.01 0.88
CA VAL A 12 0.49 -6.15 -0.23
C VAL A 12 0.27 -4.68 0.06
N LEU A 13 -0.89 -4.30 0.61
CA LEU A 13 -1.14 -2.91 0.99
C LEU A 13 -0.09 -2.41 1.98
N ILE A 14 0.19 -3.19 3.04
CA ILE A 14 1.22 -2.82 4.01
C ILE A 14 2.60 -2.72 3.35
N GLY A 15 2.94 -3.64 2.45
CA GLY A 15 4.18 -3.58 1.67
C GLY A 15 4.32 -2.30 0.86
N ILE A 16 3.25 -1.90 0.13
CA ILE A 16 3.20 -0.64 -0.63
C ILE A 16 3.37 0.54 0.32
N CYS A 17 2.57 0.60 1.39
CA CYS A 17 2.62 1.68 2.38
C CYS A 17 4.03 1.84 2.97
N ARG A 18 4.66 0.72 3.37
CA ARG A 18 6.03 0.70 3.89
C ARG A 18 7.05 1.22 2.90
N TYR A 19 6.91 0.88 1.63
CA TYR A 19 7.82 1.37 0.60
C TYR A 19 7.71 2.90 0.46
N VAL A 20 6.48 3.41 0.45
CA VAL A 20 6.20 4.85 0.37
C VAL A 20 6.84 5.59 1.54
N ILE A 21 6.56 5.19 2.80
CA ILE A 21 7.07 5.88 4.00
C ILE A 21 8.58 5.69 4.25
N ASN A 22 9.20 4.65 3.67
CA ASN A 22 10.64 4.42 3.84
C ASN A 22 11.47 5.03 2.71
N SER A 23 10.82 5.50 1.63
CA SER A 23 11.51 6.07 0.48
C SER A 23 12.32 7.31 0.84
N ASP A 24 11.89 8.07 1.85
CA ASP A 24 12.60 9.25 2.36
C ASP A 24 13.56 8.96 3.52
N GLY A 25 13.55 7.71 4.02
CA GLY A 25 14.37 7.23 5.12
C GLY A 25 13.95 7.73 6.51
N VAL A 26 12.81 8.43 6.65
CA VAL A 26 12.34 9.01 7.92
C VAL A 26 10.84 8.81 8.09
N VAL A 27 10.47 7.81 8.89
CA VAL A 27 9.07 7.61 9.27
C VAL A 27 8.63 8.63 10.32
N THR A 28 7.61 9.42 9.99
CA THR A 28 7.01 10.45 10.84
C THR A 28 5.81 9.95 11.65
N ASP A 29 5.49 10.64 12.74
CA ASP A 29 4.29 10.35 13.55
C ASP A 29 2.98 10.50 12.75
N SER A 30 2.95 11.39 11.76
CA SER A 30 1.81 11.59 10.85
C SER A 30 1.56 10.39 9.94
N GLU A 31 2.62 9.75 9.44
CA GLU A 31 2.51 8.55 8.60
C GLU A 31 2.07 7.35 9.43
N LEU A 32 2.63 7.20 10.64
CA LEU A 32 2.21 6.16 11.58
C LEU A 32 0.73 6.32 11.98
N ALA A 33 0.28 7.55 12.25
CA ALA A 33 -1.12 7.83 12.55
C ALA A 33 -2.04 7.46 11.38
N THR A 34 -1.63 7.79 10.15
CA THR A 34 -2.39 7.46 8.93
C THR A 34 -2.45 5.96 8.69
N MET A 35 -1.34 5.24 8.90
CA MET A 35 -1.32 3.79 8.79
C MET A 35 -2.22 3.11 9.82
N ASN A 36 -2.26 3.62 11.06
CA ASN A 36 -3.20 3.13 12.07
C ASN A 36 -4.66 3.39 11.66
N GLN A 37 -4.97 4.56 11.10
CA GLN A 37 -6.30 4.86 10.59
C GLN A 37 -6.70 3.91 9.45
N ILE A 38 -5.81 3.71 8.47
CA ILE A 38 -6.04 2.76 7.37
C ILE A 38 -6.27 1.34 7.92
N ALA A 39 -5.50 0.95 8.94
CA ALA A 39 -5.64 -0.36 9.58
C ALA A 39 -7.01 -0.54 10.27
N GLU A 40 -7.50 0.49 10.95
CA GLU A 40 -8.82 0.53 11.57
C GLU A 40 -9.94 0.47 10.51
N GLU A 41 -9.84 1.25 9.44
CA GLU A 41 -10.85 1.31 8.37
C GLU A 41 -10.97 -0.02 7.59
N ILE A 42 -9.88 -0.75 7.46
CA ILE A 42 -9.82 -2.05 6.77
C ILE A 42 -10.27 -3.20 7.66
N GLY A 43 -10.22 -3.02 8.99
CA GLY A 43 -10.41 -4.10 9.96
C GLY A 43 -9.21 -5.04 9.96
N PHE A 44 -8.01 -4.50 10.21
CA PHE A 44 -6.89 -5.32 10.63
C PHE A 44 -7.14 -5.79 12.08
N ASP A 45 -7.54 -7.05 12.25
CA ASP A 45 -7.66 -7.66 13.57
C ASP A 45 -6.32 -7.64 14.34
N ASP A 46 -5.21 -7.75 13.61
CA ASP A 46 -3.85 -7.65 14.14
C ASP A 46 -2.93 -6.96 13.11
N TYR A 47 -2.86 -5.64 13.22
CA TYR A 47 -2.02 -4.80 12.36
C TYR A 47 -0.54 -5.15 12.51
N GLN A 48 -0.04 -5.27 13.74
CA GLN A 48 1.38 -5.55 14.00
C GLN A 48 1.79 -6.88 13.38
N LYS A 49 0.97 -7.93 13.55
CA LYS A 49 1.26 -9.23 12.93
C LYS A 49 1.32 -9.16 11.41
N THR A 50 0.40 -8.42 10.78
CA THR A 50 0.41 -8.31 9.32
C THR A 50 1.57 -7.45 8.83
N PHE A 51 1.99 -6.46 9.61
CA PHE A 51 3.20 -5.69 9.36
C PHE A 51 4.45 -6.57 9.44
N ASP A 52 4.62 -7.34 10.51
CA ASP A 52 5.76 -8.25 10.69
C ASP A 52 5.80 -9.32 9.59
N GLU A 53 4.63 -9.80 9.18
CA GLU A 53 4.50 -10.75 8.08
C GLU A 53 4.87 -10.11 6.74
N SER A 54 4.37 -8.90 6.46
CA SER A 54 4.76 -8.14 5.28
C SER A 54 6.27 -7.90 5.25
N ASP A 55 6.89 -7.56 6.38
CA ASP A 55 8.34 -7.34 6.48
C ASP A 55 9.13 -8.62 6.19
N ARG A 56 8.67 -9.76 6.72
CA ARG A 56 9.29 -11.05 6.47
C ARG A 56 9.15 -11.50 5.01
N LEU A 57 8.00 -11.22 4.39
CA LEU A 57 7.66 -11.70 3.05
C LEU A 57 8.10 -10.77 1.92
N ILE A 58 8.43 -9.51 2.23
CA ILE A 58 8.76 -8.47 1.26
C ILE A 58 10.07 -7.84 1.69
N THR A 59 11.17 -8.46 1.25
CA THR A 59 12.53 -8.07 1.64
C THR A 59 13.19 -7.18 0.59
N SER A 60 12.60 -7.12 -0.61
CA SER A 60 13.07 -6.34 -1.74
C SER A 60 11.89 -5.73 -2.51
N ILE A 61 12.19 -4.78 -3.39
CA ILE A 61 11.17 -4.22 -4.29
C ILE A 61 10.65 -5.26 -5.28
N ASP A 62 11.51 -6.19 -5.73
CA ASP A 62 11.12 -7.27 -6.64
C ASP A 62 10.09 -8.21 -5.99
N ASP A 63 10.26 -8.52 -4.69
CA ASP A 63 9.27 -9.31 -3.93
C ASP A 63 7.90 -8.60 -3.87
N LEU A 64 7.93 -7.27 -3.71
CA LEU A 64 6.71 -6.46 -3.66
C LEU A 64 6.00 -6.46 -5.02
N GLN A 65 6.76 -6.26 -6.10
CA GLN A 65 6.25 -6.29 -7.47
C GLN A 65 5.63 -7.65 -7.81
N GLU A 66 6.28 -8.75 -7.44
CA GLU A 66 5.73 -10.10 -7.65
C GLU A 66 4.39 -10.28 -6.93
N LYS A 67 4.28 -9.83 -5.67
CA LYS A 67 3.02 -9.93 -4.93
C LYS A 67 1.93 -9.03 -5.52
N ILE A 68 2.28 -7.84 -5.99
CA ILE A 68 1.36 -6.96 -6.72
C ILE A 68 0.83 -7.68 -7.97
N ASP A 69 1.70 -8.29 -8.76
CA ASP A 69 1.32 -9.02 -9.98
C ASP A 69 0.40 -10.21 -9.68
N ASN A 70 0.63 -10.90 -8.57
CA ASN A 70 -0.21 -12.00 -8.11
C ASN A 70 -1.64 -11.56 -7.75
N LEU A 71 -1.85 -10.27 -7.46
CA LEU A 71 -3.18 -9.69 -7.18
C LEU A 71 -3.92 -9.17 -8.41
N LYS A 72 -3.45 -9.41 -9.65
CA LYS A 72 -4.14 -9.01 -10.90
C LYS A 72 -5.60 -9.48 -11.04
N LYS A 73 -6.01 -10.50 -10.29
CA LYS A 73 -7.40 -11.03 -10.29
C LYS A 73 -8.20 -10.63 -9.04
N SER A 74 -7.61 -9.88 -8.12
CA SER A 74 -8.31 -9.37 -6.95
C SER A 74 -9.44 -8.42 -7.38
N SER A 75 -10.50 -8.32 -6.60
CA SER A 75 -11.55 -7.32 -6.83
C SER A 75 -11.35 -6.05 -6.00
N ASN A 76 -10.31 -6.00 -5.18
CA ASN A 76 -10.02 -4.94 -4.23
C ASN A 76 -8.82 -4.06 -4.63
N GLN A 77 -8.21 -4.28 -5.80
CA GLN A 77 -7.03 -3.55 -6.30
C GLN A 77 -7.20 -2.03 -6.22
N ARG A 78 -8.37 -1.54 -6.66
CA ARG A 78 -8.70 -0.12 -6.59
C ARG A 78 -8.65 0.42 -5.17
N LYS A 79 -9.19 -0.34 -4.22
CA LYS A 79 -9.21 0.03 -2.80
C LYS A 79 -7.79 0.05 -2.22
N ILE A 80 -6.95 -0.90 -2.61
CA ILE A 80 -5.52 -0.93 -2.24
C ILE A 80 -4.82 0.34 -2.74
N LEU A 81 -5.02 0.72 -4.01
CA LEU A 81 -4.46 1.95 -4.58
C LEU A 81 -4.98 3.20 -3.87
N GLU A 82 -6.28 3.29 -3.59
CA GLU A 82 -6.90 4.42 -2.90
C GLU A 82 -6.25 4.64 -1.52
N TYR A 83 -6.04 3.57 -0.74
CA TYR A 83 -5.35 3.68 0.55
C TYR A 83 -3.87 4.05 0.42
N ALA A 84 -3.15 3.48 -0.54
CA ALA A 84 -1.76 3.83 -0.78
C ALA A 84 -1.58 5.31 -1.15
N ILE A 85 -2.46 5.84 -2.01
CA ILE A 85 -2.49 7.26 -2.41
C ILE A 85 -2.87 8.15 -1.23
N GLN A 86 -3.82 7.73 -0.39
CA GLN A 86 -4.19 8.45 0.81
C GLN A 86 -2.98 8.60 1.75
N LEU A 87 -2.21 7.53 1.95
CA LEU A 87 -0.99 7.57 2.75
C LEU A 87 0.08 8.48 2.12
N SER A 88 0.33 8.36 0.82
CA SER A 88 1.35 9.18 0.16
C SER A 88 1.03 10.68 0.21
N ARG A 89 -0.25 11.05 0.24
CA ARG A 89 -0.71 12.46 0.37
C ARG A 89 -0.55 13.02 1.79
N CYS A 90 -0.34 12.18 2.80
CA CYS A 90 -0.12 12.64 4.18
C CYS A 90 1.27 13.23 4.37
N ASP A 91 2.25 12.84 3.56
CA ASP A 91 3.48 13.63 3.46
C ASP A 91 3.23 14.86 2.57
N ALA A 92 3.64 16.03 3.07
CA ALA A 92 3.37 17.32 2.45
C ALA A 92 4.11 17.50 1.10
N CYS A 93 5.01 16.57 0.76
CA CYS A 93 5.79 16.57 -0.46
C CYS A 93 5.89 15.15 -1.02
N ILE A 94 4.92 14.73 -1.84
CA ILE A 94 5.05 13.50 -2.63
C ILE A 94 6.35 13.60 -3.46
N LYS A 95 7.36 12.80 -3.13
CA LYS A 95 8.59 12.71 -3.93
C LYS A 95 8.34 11.82 -5.13
N SER A 96 9.09 12.03 -6.21
CA SER A 96 9.00 11.22 -7.43
C SER A 96 9.10 9.72 -7.14
N ASP A 97 9.93 9.36 -6.16
CA ASP A 97 10.32 7.99 -5.88
C ASP A 97 9.22 7.24 -5.07
N GLU A 98 8.38 7.96 -4.32
CA GLU A 98 7.21 7.42 -3.60
C GLU A 98 6.11 6.93 -4.54
N VAL A 99 6.04 7.57 -5.71
CA VAL A 99 5.01 7.32 -6.71
C VAL A 99 5.31 6.07 -7.52
N ASP A 100 6.57 5.62 -7.59
CA ASP A 100 7.00 4.55 -8.48
C ASP A 100 6.31 3.22 -8.20
N ILE A 101 6.16 2.82 -6.93
CA ILE A 101 5.49 1.55 -6.61
C ILE A 101 3.96 1.61 -6.77
N ILE A 102 3.37 2.79 -6.51
CA ILE A 102 1.94 3.00 -6.68
C ILE A 102 1.59 3.01 -8.17
N VAL A 103 2.43 3.64 -8.99
CA VAL A 103 2.33 3.61 -10.46
C VAL A 103 2.53 2.20 -10.98
N TYR A 104 3.52 1.46 -10.48
CA TYR A 104 3.71 0.06 -10.85
C TYR A 104 2.46 -0.77 -10.57
N ALA A 105 1.85 -0.63 -9.39
CA ALA A 105 0.62 -1.32 -9.03
C ALA A 105 -0.55 -0.93 -9.93
N ALA A 106 -0.70 0.36 -10.23
CA ALA A 106 -1.74 0.85 -11.14
C ALA A 106 -1.56 0.29 -12.56
N ASP A 107 -0.34 0.32 -13.10
CA ASP A 107 -0.03 -0.21 -14.42
C ASP A 107 -0.23 -1.74 -14.48
N SER A 108 0.22 -2.46 -13.44
CA SER A 108 0.05 -3.91 -13.33
C SER A 108 -1.43 -4.33 -13.32
N TRP A 109 -2.29 -3.50 -12.75
CA TRP A 109 -3.73 -3.75 -12.60
C TRP A 109 -4.60 -3.02 -13.62
N ASP A 110 -4.00 -2.37 -14.64
CA ASP A 110 -4.69 -1.63 -15.71
C ASP A 110 -5.60 -0.49 -15.18
N PHE A 111 -5.12 0.25 -14.17
CA PHE A 111 -5.79 1.45 -13.63
C PHE A 111 -5.10 2.74 -14.07
N ASP A 112 -5.89 3.74 -14.46
CA ASP A 112 -5.38 5.09 -14.67
C ASP A 112 -5.14 5.78 -13.32
N ILE A 113 -3.88 5.82 -12.87
CA ILE A 113 -3.49 6.46 -11.61
C ILE A 113 -3.93 7.93 -11.55
N LYS A 114 -3.95 8.66 -12.68
CA LYS A 114 -4.37 10.07 -12.72
C LYS A 114 -5.84 10.23 -12.37
N SER A 115 -6.66 9.21 -12.62
CA SER A 115 -8.06 9.20 -12.24
C SER A 115 -8.26 9.04 -10.73
N LEU A 116 -7.32 8.38 -10.05
CA LEU A 116 -7.34 8.13 -8.60
C LEU A 116 -6.68 9.28 -7.81
N MET A 117 -5.81 10.06 -8.45
CA MET A 117 -5.12 11.22 -7.86
C MET A 117 -5.88 12.55 -8.02
N LYS A 118 -7.10 12.55 -8.56
CA LYS A 118 -8.00 13.72 -8.52
C LYS A 118 -8.59 13.94 -7.13
#